data_AF-A0A928RYH2-F1
#
_entry.id   AF-A0A928RYH2-F1
#
_cell.length_a   1.000
_cell.length_b   1.000
_cell.length_c   1.000
_cell.angle_alpha   90.00
_cell.angle_beta   90.00
_cell.angle_gamma   90.00
#
_symmetry.space_group_name_H-M   'P 1'
#
loop_
_entity.id
_entity.type
_entity.pdbx_description
1 polymer ?
#
loop_
_entity_poly.entity_id
_entity_poly.type
_entity_poly.pdbx_seq_one_letter_code
_entity_poly.pdbx_strand_id
1 'polypeptide(L)'
;MDRKKTYRYAAYIAVPMAVVILALFFYGRYADLKRSVAAASRDLAAMEALRGEYLAKKALLDSMAAKAAPTGESAVAAIEGIAKRTGIDGKIKSIKPLEEKADAGYAESPVEARLEGVDMNELVNFLYQAEHGERLIVVRELSIKERFEDRDLVDAVLRASLITKE
;
A
#
# COMPACT_ATOMS: atom_id res chain seq x y z
N MET A 1 37.72 -73.09 -28.34
CA MET A 1 36.76 -71.98 -28.58
C MET A 1 37.51 -70.67 -28.37
N ASP A 2 37.75 -69.91 -29.44
CA ASP A 2 38.72 -68.81 -29.50
C ASP A 2 38.37 -67.62 -28.59
N ARG A 3 39.04 -67.52 -27.44
CA ARG A 3 38.99 -66.37 -26.50
C ARG A 3 39.18 -65.01 -27.19
N LYS A 4 39.91 -64.97 -28.30
CA LYS A 4 40.16 -63.75 -29.09
C LYS A 4 38.93 -63.27 -29.87
N LYS A 5 38.00 -64.16 -30.25
CA LYS A 5 36.76 -63.78 -30.97
C LYS A 5 35.72 -63.22 -30.01
N THR A 6 35.58 -63.81 -28.83
CA THR A 6 34.65 -63.36 -27.77
C THR A 6 34.98 -61.95 -27.28
N TYR A 7 36.27 -61.62 -27.18
CA TYR A 7 36.73 -60.26 -26.79
C TYR A 7 36.37 -59.19 -27.83
N ARG A 8 36.39 -59.53 -29.12
CA ARG A 8 36.03 -58.59 -30.20
C ARG A 8 34.53 -58.32 -30.23
N TYR A 9 33.69 -59.35 -30.06
CA TYR A 9 32.23 -59.17 -29.96
C TYR A 9 31.82 -58.42 -28.68
N ALA A 10 32.48 -58.69 -27.55
CA ALA A 10 32.28 -57.92 -26.33
C ALA A 10 32.65 -56.45 -26.50
N ALA A 11 33.75 -56.15 -27.21
CA ALA A 11 34.14 -54.76 -27.52
C ALA A 11 33.13 -54.05 -28.43
N TYR A 12 32.57 -54.74 -29.43
CA TYR A 12 31.55 -54.16 -30.33
C TYR A 12 30.25 -53.79 -29.61
N ILE A 13 29.90 -54.45 -28.51
CA ILE A 13 28.70 -54.13 -27.72
C ILE A 13 29.04 -53.10 -26.61
N ALA A 14 30.24 -53.18 -26.03
CA ALA A 14 30.66 -52.28 -24.97
C ALA A 14 30.82 -50.83 -25.44
N VAL A 15 31.32 -50.60 -26.65
CA VAL A 15 31.50 -49.24 -27.21
C VAL A 15 30.16 -48.51 -27.40
N PRO A 16 29.15 -49.04 -28.11
CA PRO A 16 27.86 -48.36 -28.24
C PRO A 16 27.14 -48.23 -26.89
N MET A 17 27.27 -49.22 -25.99
CA MET A 17 26.71 -49.13 -24.65
C MET A 17 27.35 -47.99 -23.83
N ALA A 18 28.67 -47.81 -23.92
CA ALA A 18 29.36 -46.68 -23.30
C ALA A 18 28.93 -45.33 -23.91
N VAL A 19 28.71 -45.27 -25.23
CA VAL A 19 28.21 -44.05 -25.90
C VAL A 19 26.80 -43.71 -25.44
N VAL A 20 25.90 -44.69 -25.29
CA VAL A 20 24.53 -44.46 -24.79
C VAL A 20 24.55 -44.00 -23.33
N ILE A 21 25.40 -44.60 -22.48
CA ILE A 21 25.54 -44.18 -21.08
C ILE A 21 26.07 -42.74 -21.00
N LEU A 22 27.08 -42.40 -21.80
CA LEU A 22 27.59 -41.03 -21.90
C LEU A 22 26.51 -40.06 -22.38
N ALA A 23 25.76 -40.41 -23.43
CA ALA A 23 24.69 -39.58 -23.96
C ALA A 23 23.59 -39.32 -22.92
N LEU A 24 23.17 -40.35 -22.16
CA LEU A 24 22.21 -40.21 -21.07
C LEU A 24 22.75 -39.34 -19.93
N PHE A 25 24.03 -39.50 -19.58
CA PHE A 25 24.68 -38.69 -18.55
C PHE A 25 24.75 -37.20 -18.94
N PHE A 26 25.11 -36.90 -20.18
CA PHE A 26 25.13 -35.52 -20.70
C PHE A 26 23.72 -34.93 -20.85
N TYR A 27 22.73 -35.73 -21.26
CA TYR A 27 21.35 -35.28 -21.42
C TYR A 27 20.68 -34.95 -20.07
N GLY A 28 20.92 -35.78 -19.04
CA GLY A 28 20.44 -35.52 -17.68
C GLY A 28 20.92 -34.17 -17.14
N ARG A 29 22.21 -33.86 -17.32
CA ARG A 29 22.76 -32.57 -16.87
C ARG A 29 22.24 -31.36 -17.65
N TYR A 30 22.00 -31.51 -18.95
CA TYR A 30 21.37 -30.44 -19.75
C TYR A 30 19.92 -30.18 -19.35
N ALA A 31 19.16 -31.24 -19.03
CA ALA A 31 17.77 -31.13 -18.60
C ALA A 31 17.63 -30.43 -17.24
N ASP A 32 18.50 -30.76 -16.29
CA ASP A 32 18.50 -30.12 -14.96
C ASP A 32 18.92 -28.65 -15.01
N LEU A 33 19.90 -28.31 -15.85
CA LEU A 33 20.34 -26.93 -16.03
C LEU A 33 19.27 -26.06 -16.73
N LYS A 34 18.51 -26.62 -17.68
CA LYS A 34 17.39 -25.92 -18.31
C LYS A 34 16.23 -25.70 -17.34
N ARG A 35 15.98 -26.66 -16.43
CA ARG A 35 14.97 -26.53 -15.37
C ARG A 35 15.35 -25.48 -14.33
N SER A 36 16.61 -25.41 -13.91
CA SER A 36 17.06 -24.40 -12.94
C SER A 36 17.01 -22.99 -13.52
N VAL A 37 17.38 -22.82 -14.81
CA VAL A 37 17.22 -21.53 -15.51
C VAL A 37 15.75 -21.15 -15.64
N ALA A 38 14.87 -22.08 -15.99
CA ALA A 38 13.43 -21.82 -16.08
C ALA A 38 12.81 -21.46 -14.73
N ALA A 39 13.26 -22.08 -13.63
CA ALA A 39 12.84 -21.74 -12.28
C ALA A 39 13.32 -20.33 -11.86
N ALA A 40 14.61 -20.03 -12.05
CA ALA A 40 15.18 -18.71 -11.76
C ALA A 40 14.51 -17.59 -12.58
N SER A 41 14.14 -17.89 -13.83
CA SER A 41 13.40 -16.94 -14.70
C SER A 41 12.01 -16.63 -14.15
N ARG A 42 11.30 -17.63 -13.59
CA ARG A 42 9.99 -17.44 -12.97
C ARG A 42 10.10 -16.66 -11.65
N ASP A 43 11.12 -16.94 -10.86
CA ASP A 43 11.36 -16.21 -9.61
C ASP A 43 11.69 -14.73 -9.88
N LEU A 44 12.47 -14.45 -10.92
CA LEU A 44 12.73 -13.08 -11.38
C LEU A 44 11.45 -12.35 -11.80
N ALA A 45 10.59 -13.00 -12.58
CA ALA A 45 9.31 -12.41 -12.99
C ALA A 45 8.40 -12.12 -11.78
N ALA A 46 8.37 -13.01 -10.78
CA ALA A 46 7.63 -12.79 -9.55
C ALA A 46 8.21 -11.62 -8.72
N MET A 47 9.54 -11.48 -8.67
CA MET A 47 10.19 -10.37 -7.99
C MET A 47 9.99 -9.03 -8.70
N GLU A 48 9.94 -9.00 -10.03
CA GLU A 48 9.61 -7.79 -10.77
C GLU A 48 8.18 -7.31 -10.50
N ALA A 49 7.21 -8.23 -10.47
CA ALA A 49 5.83 -7.91 -10.08
C ALA A 49 5.76 -7.34 -8.66
N LEU A 50 6.43 -7.99 -7.70
CA LEU A 50 6.48 -7.54 -6.31
C LEU A 50 7.18 -6.19 -6.15
N ARG A 51 8.24 -5.95 -6.94
CA ARG A 51 8.92 -4.65 -7.01
C ARG A 51 8.01 -3.56 -7.54
N GLY A 52 7.21 -3.86 -8.56
CA GLY A 52 6.22 -2.93 -9.10
C GLY A 52 5.19 -2.51 -8.04
N GLU A 53 4.62 -3.48 -7.32
CA GLU A 53 3.70 -3.20 -6.20
C GLU A 53 4.37 -2.41 -5.08
N TYR A 54 5.59 -2.75 -4.71
CA TYR A 54 6.35 -2.03 -3.70
C TYR A 54 6.59 -0.57 -4.09
N LEU A 55 7.03 -0.33 -5.34
CA LEU A 55 7.26 1.03 -5.83
C LEU A 55 5.97 1.84 -5.90
N ALA A 56 4.85 1.23 -6.31
CA ALA A 56 3.55 1.89 -6.31
C ALA A 56 3.11 2.28 -4.88
N LYS A 57 3.23 1.35 -3.92
CA LYS A 57 2.93 1.63 -2.51
C LYS A 57 3.86 2.68 -1.92
N LYS A 58 5.15 2.64 -2.27
CA LYS A 58 6.14 3.63 -1.82
C LYS A 58 5.82 5.02 -2.37
N ALA A 59 5.52 5.13 -3.67
CA ALA A 59 5.13 6.41 -4.27
C ALA A 59 3.88 7.00 -3.62
N LEU A 60 2.89 6.15 -3.28
CA LEU A 60 1.72 6.58 -2.53
C LEU A 60 2.11 7.15 -1.15
N LEU A 61 2.93 6.43 -0.40
CA LEU A 61 3.39 6.88 0.93
C LEU A 61 4.21 8.17 0.84
N ASP A 62 5.12 8.28 -0.13
CA ASP A 62 5.93 9.49 -0.35
C ASP A 62 5.03 10.69 -0.69
N SER A 63 3.98 10.48 -1.49
CA SER A 63 3.00 11.54 -1.81
C SER A 63 2.17 11.98 -0.60
N MET A 64 1.86 11.07 0.32
CA MET A 64 1.17 11.40 1.58
C MET A 64 2.11 12.13 2.54
N ALA A 65 3.36 11.68 2.66
CA ALA A 65 4.38 12.33 3.48
C ALA A 65 4.68 13.76 3.00
N ALA A 66 4.62 14.02 1.69
CA ALA A 66 4.76 15.37 1.14
C ALA A 66 3.62 16.32 1.55
N LYS A 67 2.44 15.78 1.90
CA LYS A 67 1.29 16.56 2.43
C LYS A 67 1.32 16.72 3.95
N ALA A 68 2.30 16.13 4.65
CA ALA A 68 2.44 16.33 6.09
C ALA A 68 2.64 17.81 6.38
N ALA A 69 1.91 18.31 7.38
CA ALA A 69 2.01 19.71 7.77
C ALA A 69 3.39 20.00 8.41
N PRO A 70 3.94 21.21 8.23
CA PRO A 70 5.08 21.67 9.00
C PRO A 70 4.80 21.59 10.51
N THR A 71 5.85 21.33 11.28
CA THR A 71 5.79 21.23 12.74
C THR A 71 5.17 22.48 13.35
N GLY A 72 4.23 22.31 14.29
CA GLY A 72 3.54 23.40 14.98
C GLY A 72 2.32 23.98 14.26
N GLU A 73 1.87 23.39 13.15
CA GLU A 73 0.59 23.75 12.53
C GLU A 73 -0.59 23.31 13.40
N SER A 74 -1.56 24.20 13.60
CA SER A 74 -2.74 23.91 14.42
C SER A 74 -3.76 23.07 13.67
N ALA A 75 -4.10 21.90 14.22
CA ALA A 75 -5.20 21.06 13.73
C ALA A 75 -6.54 21.82 13.70
N VAL A 76 -6.76 22.74 14.65
CA VAL A 76 -7.95 23.59 14.69
C VAL A 76 -7.98 24.52 13.47
N ALA A 77 -6.88 25.21 13.20
CA ALA A 77 -6.79 26.12 12.05
C ALA A 77 -6.95 25.39 10.71
N ALA A 78 -6.44 24.16 10.62
CA ALA A 78 -6.61 23.32 9.42
C ALA A 78 -8.09 22.99 9.16
N ILE A 79 -8.83 22.57 10.19
CA ILE A 79 -10.27 22.29 10.10
C ILE A 79 -11.07 23.56 9.77
N GLU A 80 -10.77 24.68 10.43
CA GLU A 80 -11.40 25.98 10.13
C GLU A 80 -11.15 26.42 8.68
N GLY A 81 -9.92 26.21 8.18
CA GLY A 81 -9.56 26.51 6.79
C GLY A 81 -10.37 25.68 5.79
N ILE A 82 -10.63 24.40 6.09
CA ILE A 82 -11.50 23.55 5.26
C ILE A 82 -12.94 24.02 5.30
N ALA A 83 -13.45 24.35 6.48
CA ALA A 83 -14.82 24.82 6.67
C ALA A 83 -15.08 26.12 5.90
N LYS A 84 -14.14 27.06 5.93
CA LYS A 84 -14.19 28.29 5.12
C LYS A 84 -14.20 28.00 3.62
N ARG A 85 -13.37 27.06 3.15
CA ARG A 85 -13.33 26.66 1.73
C ARG A 85 -14.61 25.97 1.25
N THR A 86 -15.32 25.32 2.16
CA THR A 86 -16.55 24.57 1.87
C THR A 86 -17.82 25.35 2.21
N GLY A 87 -17.70 26.54 2.79
CA GLY A 87 -18.83 27.41 3.12
C GLY A 87 -19.62 26.98 4.36
N ILE A 88 -19.07 26.12 5.21
CA ILE A 88 -19.74 25.59 6.40
C ILE A 88 -19.18 26.14 7.72
N ASP A 89 -18.35 27.17 7.68
CA ASP A 89 -17.71 27.78 8.85
C ASP A 89 -18.74 28.24 9.90
N GLY A 90 -19.87 28.80 9.45
CA GLY A 90 -20.99 29.17 10.33
C GLY A 90 -21.76 27.99 10.94
N LYS A 91 -21.50 26.76 10.48
CA LYS A 91 -22.15 25.52 10.95
C LYS A 91 -21.25 24.69 11.87
N ILE A 92 -20.04 25.17 12.15
CA ILE A 92 -19.16 24.59 13.16
C ILE A 92 -19.62 25.05 14.54
N LYS A 93 -20.13 24.12 15.35
CA LYS A 93 -20.48 24.40 16.74
C LYS A 93 -19.25 24.51 17.64
N SER A 94 -18.31 23.58 17.47
CA SER A 94 -17.11 23.53 18.31
C SER A 94 -16.01 22.71 17.66
N ILE A 95 -14.77 23.13 17.86
CA ILE A 95 -13.57 22.36 17.53
C ILE A 95 -12.78 22.18 18.83
N LYS A 96 -12.51 20.94 19.23
CA LYS A 96 -11.81 20.61 20.47
C LYS A 96 -10.52 19.86 20.14
N PRO A 97 -9.34 20.45 20.43
CA PRO A 97 -8.09 19.70 20.33
C PRO A 97 -8.09 18.59 21.38
N LEU A 98 -7.54 17.44 21.00
CA LEU A 98 -7.32 16.30 21.87
C LEU A 98 -5.81 16.19 22.16
N GLU A 99 -5.44 15.27 23.06
CA GLU A 99 -4.05 15.07 23.46
C GLU A 99 -3.18 14.63 22.27
N GLU A 100 -2.12 15.39 21.99
CA GLU A 100 -1.18 15.08 20.91
C GLU A 100 -0.39 13.81 21.22
N LYS A 101 -0.15 13.02 20.17
CA LYS A 101 0.66 11.81 20.25
C LYS A 101 1.75 11.87 19.21
N ALA A 102 3.00 11.89 19.67
CA ALA A 102 4.16 11.70 18.80
C ALA A 102 4.46 10.21 18.70
N ASP A 103 4.61 9.70 17.47
CA ASP A 103 5.05 8.34 17.21
C ASP A 103 5.98 8.29 15.99
N ALA A 104 7.12 7.62 16.15
CA ALA A 104 8.05 7.27 15.08
C ALA A 104 8.37 8.38 14.03
N GLY A 105 8.61 9.62 14.48
CA GLY A 105 9.00 10.75 13.60
C GLY A 105 7.84 11.52 12.97
N TYR A 106 6.61 11.24 13.40
CA TYR A 106 5.42 12.04 13.09
C TYR A 106 4.70 12.43 14.37
N ALA A 107 4.12 13.62 14.39
CA ALA A 107 3.23 14.06 15.46
C ALA A 107 1.79 14.08 14.95
N GLU A 108 0.92 13.36 15.66
CA GLU A 108 -0.53 13.42 15.46
C GLU A 108 -1.14 14.45 16.41
N SER A 109 -1.81 15.43 15.82
CA SER A 109 -2.62 16.43 16.53
C SER A 109 -4.11 16.11 16.32
N PRO A 110 -4.71 15.25 17.16
CA PRO A 110 -6.12 14.89 17.06
C PRO A 110 -7.03 16.05 17.44
N VAL A 111 -8.17 16.14 16.76
CA VAL A 111 -9.18 17.17 16.94
C VAL A 111 -10.58 16.60 16.76
N GLU A 112 -11.51 17.01 17.60
CA GLU A 112 -12.93 16.68 17.50
C GLU A 112 -13.70 17.92 17.03
N ALA A 113 -14.32 17.85 15.86
CA ALA A 113 -15.18 18.92 15.34
C ALA A 113 -16.66 18.49 15.38
N ARG A 114 -17.51 19.42 15.83
CA ARG A 114 -18.97 19.28 15.83
C ARG A 114 -19.57 20.23 14.80
N LEU A 115 -20.29 19.66 13.85
CA LEU A 115 -21.05 20.33 12.81
C LEU A 115 -22.54 20.22 13.16
N GLU A 116 -23.29 21.31 13.03
CA GLU A 116 -24.72 21.32 13.27
C GLU A 116 -25.50 21.92 12.11
N GLY A 117 -26.59 21.26 11.72
CA GLY A 117 -27.45 21.74 10.64
C GLY A 117 -26.74 21.81 9.27
N VAL A 118 -25.85 20.86 9.00
CA VAL A 118 -25.25 20.71 7.65
C VAL A 118 -26.14 19.81 6.80
N ASP A 119 -26.24 20.08 5.51
CA ASP A 119 -26.84 19.13 4.58
C ASP A 119 -25.84 18.02 4.20
N MET A 120 -26.34 16.95 3.56
CA MET A 120 -25.50 15.82 3.19
C MET A 120 -24.42 16.19 2.16
N ASN A 121 -24.70 17.08 1.21
CA ASN A 121 -23.73 17.51 0.21
C ASN A 121 -22.61 18.36 0.84
N GLU A 122 -22.97 19.27 1.74
CA GLU A 122 -22.04 20.06 2.55
C GLU A 122 -21.10 19.17 3.36
N LEU A 123 -21.65 18.15 4.05
CA LEU A 123 -20.85 17.20 4.83
C LEU A 123 -19.88 16.41 3.94
N VAL A 124 -20.35 15.91 2.79
CA VAL A 124 -19.50 15.18 1.83
C VAL A 124 -18.42 16.09 1.26
N ASN A 125 -18.73 17.32 0.89
CA ASN A 125 -17.76 18.28 0.38
C ASN A 125 -16.70 18.63 1.44
N PHE A 126 -17.11 18.79 2.70
CA PHE A 126 -16.20 18.99 3.82
C PHE A 126 -15.24 17.81 4.01
N LEU A 127 -15.76 16.59 4.06
CA LEU A 127 -14.95 15.37 4.21
C LEU A 127 -14.01 15.19 3.02
N TYR A 128 -14.49 15.43 1.80
CA TYR A 128 -13.68 15.36 0.60
C TYR A 128 -12.48 16.31 0.65
N GLN A 129 -12.71 17.57 1.05
CA GLN A 129 -11.65 18.55 1.21
C GLN A 129 -10.72 18.26 2.39
N ALA A 130 -11.22 17.63 3.45
CA ALA A 130 -10.38 17.18 4.56
C ALA A 130 -9.42 16.07 4.13
N GLU A 131 -9.88 15.09 3.35
CA GLU A 131 -9.04 13.96 2.90
C GLU A 131 -8.13 14.30 1.72
N HIS A 132 -8.60 15.13 0.77
CA HIS A 132 -7.90 15.42 -0.47
C HIS A 132 -7.15 16.75 -0.47
N GLY A 133 -7.27 17.52 0.61
CA GLY A 133 -6.67 18.84 0.75
C GLY A 133 -5.14 18.85 0.72
N GLU A 134 -4.61 20.05 0.91
CA GLU A 134 -3.16 20.31 0.96
C GLU A 134 -2.46 19.72 2.17
N ARG A 135 -3.22 19.45 3.25
CA ARG A 135 -2.73 18.90 4.51
C ARG A 135 -3.19 17.46 4.67
N LEU A 136 -2.31 16.63 5.20
CA LEU A 136 -2.64 15.26 5.55
C LEU A 136 -3.49 15.24 6.83
N ILE A 137 -4.80 15.16 6.64
CA ILE A 137 -5.78 15.02 7.72
C ILE A 137 -6.41 13.63 7.62
N VAL A 138 -6.40 12.90 8.73
CA VAL A 138 -6.92 11.54 8.81
C VAL A 138 -8.18 11.54 9.65
N VAL A 139 -9.34 11.33 9.03
CA VAL A 139 -10.61 11.16 9.75
C VAL A 139 -10.67 9.74 10.34
N ARG A 140 -10.76 9.63 11.67
CA ARG A 140 -10.77 8.35 12.39
C ARG A 140 -12.17 7.93 12.81
N GLU A 141 -13.04 8.88 13.11
CA GLU A 141 -14.39 8.63 13.58
C GLU A 141 -15.35 9.67 12.99
N LEU A 142 -16.52 9.21 12.54
CA LEU A 142 -17.60 10.06 12.05
C LEU A 142 -18.92 9.52 12.59
N SER A 143 -19.66 10.38 13.29
CA SER A 143 -21.01 10.12 13.78
C SER A 143 -21.96 11.12 13.17
N ILE A 144 -23.02 10.64 12.50
CA ILE A 144 -24.02 11.47 11.83
C ILE A 144 -25.37 11.21 12.49
N LYS A 145 -26.12 12.28 12.76
CA LYS A 145 -27.48 12.21 13.31
C LYS A 145 -28.40 13.12 12.51
N GLU A 146 -29.51 12.58 12.02
CA GLU A 146 -30.58 13.38 11.41
C GLU A 146 -31.24 14.28 12.45
N ARG A 147 -31.62 15.48 12.04
CA ARG A 147 -32.43 16.36 12.89
C ARG A 147 -33.90 15.95 12.84
N PHE A 148 -34.56 16.01 14.00
CA PHE A 148 -35.98 15.69 14.11
C PHE A 148 -36.88 16.75 13.43
N GLU A 149 -36.43 18.01 13.42
CA GLU A 149 -37.18 19.14 12.86
C GLU A 149 -37.08 19.22 11.33
N ASP A 150 -35.92 18.85 10.77
CA ASP A 150 -35.66 18.86 9.33
C ASP A 150 -34.75 17.66 8.98
N ARG A 151 -35.28 16.72 8.19
CA ARG A 151 -34.56 15.49 7.83
C ARG A 151 -33.50 15.72 6.75
N ASP A 152 -33.53 16.86 6.09
CA ASP A 152 -32.51 17.23 5.09
C ASP A 152 -31.24 17.76 5.77
N LEU A 153 -31.30 18.05 7.08
CA LEU A 153 -30.19 18.53 7.89
C LEU A 153 -29.70 17.46 8.87
N VAL A 154 -28.38 17.39 9.02
CA VAL A 154 -27.70 16.47 9.93
C VAL A 154 -26.77 17.22 10.87
N ASP A 155 -26.64 16.68 12.07
CA ASP A 155 -25.58 17.03 13.02
C ASP A 155 -24.50 15.96 12.93
N ALA A 156 -23.25 16.38 12.72
CA ALA A 156 -22.12 15.47 12.57
C ALA A 156 -21.04 15.76 13.61
N VAL A 157 -20.48 14.69 14.18
CA VAL A 157 -19.31 14.75 15.06
C VAL A 157 -18.21 13.96 14.39
N LEU A 158 -17.07 14.60 14.13
CA LEU A 158 -15.93 13.98 13.50
C LEU A 158 -14.70 14.08 14.40
N ARG A 159 -13.88 13.03 14.40
CA ARG A 159 -12.53 13.04 14.95
C ARG A 159 -11.54 12.90 13.83
N ALA A 160 -10.66 13.87 13.70
CA ALA A 160 -9.62 13.89 12.70
C ALA A 160 -8.27 14.13 13.36
N SER A 161 -7.20 13.59 12.79
CA SER A 161 -5.82 13.89 13.19
C SER A 161 -5.12 14.67 12.09
N LEU A 162 -4.52 15.81 12.44
CA LEU A 162 -3.54 16.45 11.57
C LEU A 162 -2.20 15.72 11.74
N ILE A 163 -1.60 15.29 10.64
CA ILE A 163 -0.28 14.66 10.66
C ILE A 163 0.77 15.73 10.36
N THR A 164 1.65 15.95 11.33
CA THR A 164 2.82 16.83 11.20
C THR A 164 4.09 15.99 11.19
N LYS A 165 5.11 16.50 10.50
CA LYS A 165 6.45 15.91 10.53
C LYS A 165 7.21 16.48 11.74
N GLU A 166 7.78 15.61 12.59
CA GLU A 166 8.73 16.03 13.64
C GLU A 166 10.06 16.53 13.04
#